data_AF-A0A4R9JFF7-F1
#
_entry.id   AF-A0A4R9JFF7-F1
#
_cell.length_a   1.000
_cell.length_b   1.000
_cell.length_c   1.000
_cell.angle_alpha   90.00
_cell.angle_beta   90.00
_cell.angle_gamma   90.00
#
_symmetry.space_group_name_H-M   'P 1'
#
loop_
_entity.id
_entity.type
_entity.pdbx_description
1 polymer ?
#
loop_
_entity_poly.entity_id
_entity_poly.type
_entity_poly.pdbx_seq_one_letter_code
_entity_poly.pdbx_strand_id
1 'polypeptide(L)'
;MRLAIVLPITFAIFLLLFGNYYLFSGTKKKINQYKENPPFRIEDTTGSNGIHFLLDKDKNTVWRKKQNGKDDFDFFLEMKLSHFWDGSLFQPRKFQTLTVFACPGESLPAFQMRFLLRESINVDKELRMPKDELTFVYRFEEKNQSKVSILLSKLPKFQKETNYPENIYILTPEFKLKSQEGCISEVELEEVL
;
A
#
# COMPACT_ATOMS: atom_id res chain seq x y z
N MET A 1 20.99 32.21 -43.09
CA MET A 1 20.69 32.82 -41.76
C MET A 1 22.00 33.06 -41.02
N ARG A 2 22.17 34.20 -40.33
CA ARG A 2 23.41 34.48 -39.58
C ARG A 2 23.58 33.46 -38.45
N LEU A 3 24.80 32.93 -38.28
CA LEU A 3 25.12 31.92 -37.26
C LEU A 3 24.70 32.35 -35.84
N ALA A 4 24.83 33.66 -35.56
CA ALA A 4 24.42 34.30 -34.30
C ALA A 4 22.91 34.20 -33.99
N ILE A 5 22.07 33.87 -34.97
CA ILE A 5 20.62 33.69 -34.81
C ILE A 5 20.27 32.20 -34.73
N VAL A 6 20.96 31.35 -35.51
CA VAL A 6 20.68 29.90 -35.55
C VAL A 6 21.10 29.21 -34.25
N LEU A 7 22.26 29.55 -33.72
CA LEU A 7 22.83 28.92 -32.52
C LEU A 7 21.98 29.07 -31.25
N PRO A 8 21.45 30.26 -30.90
CA PRO A 8 20.57 30.38 -29.73
C PRO A 8 19.22 29.65 -29.92
N ILE A 9 18.69 29.61 -31.16
CA ILE A 9 17.44 28.91 -31.46
C ILE A 9 17.63 27.39 -31.33
N THR A 10 18.71 26.83 -31.88
CA THR A 10 18.98 25.39 -31.76
C THR A 10 19.26 24.99 -30.31
N PHE A 11 19.97 25.83 -29.56
CA PHE A 11 20.19 25.62 -28.13
C PHE A 11 18.87 25.65 -27.33
N ALA A 12 17.98 26.61 -27.61
CA ALA A 12 16.66 26.68 -26.98
C ALA A 12 15.79 25.46 -27.30
N ILE A 13 15.78 25.01 -28.56
CA ILE A 13 15.07 23.79 -28.96
C ILE A 13 15.65 22.57 -28.23
N PHE A 14 16.97 22.45 -28.15
CA PHE A 14 17.62 21.36 -27.43
C PHE A 14 17.25 21.34 -25.94
N LEU A 15 17.26 22.51 -25.27
CA LEU A 15 16.85 22.62 -23.87
C LEU A 15 15.38 22.25 -23.67
N LEU A 16 14.48 22.65 -24.57
CA LEU A 16 13.07 22.28 -24.53
C LEU A 16 12.88 20.77 -24.69
N LEU A 17 13.57 20.15 -25.66
CA LEU A 17 13.50 18.70 -25.88
C LEU A 17 14.06 17.94 -24.67
N PHE A 18 15.21 18.38 -24.12
CA PHE A 18 15.82 17.77 -22.95
C PHE A 18 14.92 17.90 -21.71
N GLY A 19 14.36 19.09 -21.47
CA GLY A 19 13.43 19.33 -20.36
C GLY A 19 12.19 18.46 -20.43
N ASN A 20 11.56 18.35 -21.61
CA ASN A 20 10.41 17.47 -21.81
C ASN A 20 10.77 15.98 -21.63
N TYR A 21 11.91 15.54 -22.14
CA TYR A 21 12.38 14.18 -21.96
C TYR A 21 12.65 13.86 -20.48
N TYR A 22 13.30 14.78 -19.76
CA TYR A 22 13.56 14.65 -18.33
C TYR A 22 12.26 14.54 -17.52
N LEU A 23 11.28 15.42 -17.79
CA LEU A 23 9.97 15.36 -17.15
C LEU A 23 9.23 14.06 -17.47
N PHE A 24 9.20 13.64 -18.72
CA PHE A 24 8.52 12.42 -19.14
C PHE A 24 9.14 11.16 -18.51
N SER A 25 10.47 11.02 -18.60
CA SER A 25 11.18 9.86 -18.05
C SER A 25 11.08 9.80 -16.53
N GLY A 26 11.26 10.94 -15.84
CA GLY A 26 11.10 11.03 -14.39
C GLY A 26 9.68 10.71 -13.93
N THR A 27 8.67 11.24 -14.62
CA THR A 27 7.25 11.01 -14.30
C THR A 27 6.86 9.55 -14.55
N LYS A 28 7.26 8.97 -15.68
CA LYS A 28 6.98 7.56 -16.00
C LYS A 28 7.58 6.62 -14.96
N LYS A 29 8.81 6.89 -14.50
CA LYS A 29 9.46 6.11 -13.43
C LYS A 29 8.64 6.15 -12.14
N LYS A 30 8.19 7.34 -11.71
CA LYS A 30 7.35 7.50 -10.51
C LYS A 30 5.98 6.84 -10.66
N ILE A 31 5.33 6.95 -11.82
CA ILE A 31 4.04 6.29 -12.09
C ILE A 31 4.18 4.77 -11.97
N ASN A 32 5.23 4.19 -12.54
CA ASN A 32 5.48 2.75 -12.41
C ASN A 32 5.67 2.36 -10.94
N GLN A 33 6.43 3.15 -10.18
CA GLN A 33 6.61 2.92 -8.75
C GLN A 33 5.28 2.98 -7.98
N TYR A 34 4.43 3.99 -8.23
CA TYR A 34 3.13 4.10 -7.56
C TYR A 34 2.12 3.05 -8.00
N LYS A 35 2.24 2.55 -9.24
CA LYS A 35 1.44 1.42 -9.70
C LYS A 35 1.79 0.15 -8.94
N GLU A 36 3.07 -0.05 -8.64
CA GLU A 36 3.56 -1.22 -7.94
C GLU A 36 3.34 -1.14 -6.43
N ASN A 37 3.68 0.01 -5.83
CA ASN A 37 3.61 0.31 -4.39
C ASN A 37 2.95 1.69 -4.22
N PRO A 38 1.61 1.75 -4.19
CA PRO A 38 0.90 3.00 -4.04
C PRO A 38 1.26 3.69 -2.71
N PRO A 39 1.35 5.04 -2.68
CA PRO A 39 1.84 5.79 -1.53
C PRO A 39 0.75 5.95 -0.46
N PHE A 40 0.16 4.84 -0.03
CA PHE A 40 -0.84 4.87 1.01
C PHE A 40 -0.22 5.04 2.39
N ARG A 41 -1.06 5.43 3.35
CA ARG A 41 -0.60 5.69 4.71
C ARG A 41 -0.28 4.36 5.40
N ILE A 42 0.86 4.33 6.04
CA ILE A 42 1.28 3.28 6.95
C ILE A 42 1.63 3.93 8.28
N GLU A 43 1.29 3.28 9.37
CA GLU A 43 1.50 3.84 10.70
C GLU A 43 1.94 2.75 11.66
N ASP A 44 2.88 3.10 12.52
CA ASP A 44 3.45 2.22 13.54
C ASP A 44 3.37 2.92 14.90
N THR A 45 2.61 2.35 15.81
CA THR A 45 2.36 2.88 17.16
C THR A 45 3.35 2.35 18.18
N THR A 46 4.21 1.40 17.78
CA THR A 46 5.23 0.77 18.60
C THR A 46 6.53 1.56 18.62
N GLY A 47 6.71 2.61 17.80
CA GLY A 47 7.99 3.32 17.70
C GLY A 47 9.10 2.44 17.11
N SER A 48 8.73 1.40 16.37
CA SER A 48 9.66 0.56 15.62
C SER A 48 10.05 1.26 14.31
N ASN A 49 11.11 0.75 13.69
CA ASN A 49 11.59 1.27 12.40
C ASN A 49 11.28 0.24 11.31
N GLY A 50 11.24 0.70 10.05
CA GLY A 50 11.14 -0.19 8.90
C GLY A 50 9.72 -0.61 8.54
N ILE A 51 8.67 0.08 9.01
CA ILE A 51 7.28 -0.26 8.64
C ILE A 51 7.05 -0.20 7.12
N HIS A 52 7.75 0.70 6.42
CA HIS A 52 7.69 0.82 4.96
C HIS A 52 8.29 -0.36 4.21
N PHE A 53 9.09 -1.20 4.89
CA PHE A 53 9.63 -2.41 4.30
C PHE A 53 8.57 -3.51 4.15
N LEU A 54 7.47 -3.46 4.90
CA LEU A 54 6.44 -4.50 4.83
C LEU A 54 5.68 -4.54 3.48
N LEU A 55 5.90 -3.57 2.61
CA LEU A 55 5.25 -3.44 1.30
C LEU A 55 6.27 -3.23 0.17
N ASP A 56 7.55 -3.46 0.43
CA ASP A 56 8.62 -3.21 -0.54
C ASP A 56 8.92 -4.41 -1.45
N LYS A 57 8.31 -5.58 -1.16
CA LYS A 57 8.49 -6.86 -1.86
C LYS A 57 9.87 -7.49 -1.66
N ASP A 58 10.65 -7.01 -0.70
CA ASP A 58 11.93 -7.58 -0.28
C ASP A 58 11.76 -8.34 1.04
N LYS A 59 11.92 -9.65 0.99
CA LYS A 59 11.77 -10.52 2.18
C LYS A 59 12.97 -10.46 3.12
N ASN A 60 14.01 -9.70 2.77
CA ASN A 60 15.22 -9.51 3.57
C ASN A 60 15.19 -8.23 4.42
N THR A 61 14.37 -7.25 4.03
CA THR A 61 14.08 -6.08 4.85
C THR A 61 13.03 -6.47 5.90
N VAL A 62 13.07 -5.81 7.06
CA VAL A 62 12.28 -6.26 8.21
C VAL A 62 11.73 -5.11 9.04
N TRP A 63 10.54 -5.32 9.54
CA TRP A 63 9.97 -4.57 10.66
C TRP A 63 10.10 -5.42 11.93
N ARG A 64 10.69 -4.82 12.97
CA ARG A 64 10.89 -5.47 14.28
C ARG A 64 10.21 -4.67 15.37
N LYS A 65 9.23 -5.28 16.03
CA LYS A 65 8.54 -4.69 17.16
C LYS A 65 9.52 -4.46 18.31
N LYS A 66 9.68 -3.20 18.73
CA LYS A 66 10.54 -2.79 19.86
C LYS A 66 9.80 -2.74 21.19
N GLN A 67 8.52 -2.39 21.16
CA GLN A 67 7.68 -2.23 22.35
C GLN A 67 6.21 -2.41 21.94
N ASN A 68 5.32 -2.47 22.93
CA ASN A 68 3.89 -2.51 22.64
C ASN A 68 3.38 -1.18 22.11
N GLY A 69 2.49 -1.25 21.12
CA GLY A 69 1.78 -0.07 20.63
C GLY A 69 0.91 0.54 21.73
N LYS A 70 0.80 1.87 21.71
CA LYS A 70 -0.09 2.61 22.64
C LYS A 70 -1.57 2.37 22.34
N ASP A 71 -1.87 1.99 21.11
CA ASP A 71 -3.21 1.74 20.60
C ASP A 71 -3.56 0.24 20.61
N ASP A 72 -4.81 -0.05 20.27
CA ASP A 72 -5.35 -1.41 20.16
C ASP A 72 -4.72 -2.22 19.00
N PHE A 73 -3.93 -1.55 18.16
CA PHE A 73 -3.08 -2.12 17.11
C PHE A 73 -1.61 -1.71 17.30
N ASP A 74 -0.68 -2.49 16.79
CA ASP A 74 0.75 -2.16 16.75
C ASP A 74 1.11 -1.38 15.48
N PHE A 75 0.54 -1.76 14.34
CA PHE A 75 0.65 -1.01 13.09
C PHE A 75 -0.55 -1.28 12.16
N PHE A 76 -0.74 -0.45 11.15
CA PHE A 76 -1.62 -0.77 10.03
C PHE A 76 -0.96 -0.45 8.70
N LEU A 77 -1.45 -1.11 7.66
CA LEU A 77 -1.00 -0.93 6.28
C LEU A 77 -2.20 -0.60 5.41
N GLU A 78 -2.24 0.59 4.80
CA GLU A 78 -3.18 0.83 3.71
C GLU A 78 -2.61 0.22 2.42
N MET A 79 -3.33 -0.72 1.81
CA MET A 79 -2.76 -1.59 0.77
C MET A 79 -3.13 -1.13 -0.64
N LYS A 80 -4.42 -1.25 -0.99
CA LYS A 80 -4.97 -0.95 -2.32
C LYS A 80 -6.40 -0.47 -2.20
N LEU A 81 -6.81 0.42 -3.12
CA LEU A 81 -8.22 0.74 -3.33
C LEU A 81 -8.98 -0.50 -3.78
N SER A 82 -10.22 -0.66 -3.32
CA SER A 82 -11.12 -1.74 -3.72
C SER A 82 -11.51 -1.68 -5.19
N HIS A 83 -11.29 -0.54 -5.84
CA HIS A 83 -11.57 -0.34 -7.27
C HIS A 83 -10.34 0.17 -8.03
N PHE A 84 -10.39 0.03 -9.35
CA PHE A 84 -9.48 0.71 -10.26
C PHE A 84 -10.28 1.39 -11.38
N TRP A 85 -9.78 2.52 -11.86
CA TRP A 85 -10.38 3.19 -13.00
C TRP A 85 -9.99 2.50 -14.31
N ASP A 86 -10.96 2.12 -15.14
CA ASP A 86 -10.71 1.48 -16.43
C ASP A 86 -10.72 2.44 -17.64
N GLY A 87 -10.95 3.73 -17.40
CA GLY A 87 -11.15 4.74 -18.44
C GLY A 87 -12.60 5.22 -18.56
N SER A 88 -13.56 4.47 -18.00
CA SER A 88 -14.99 4.76 -18.06
C SER A 88 -15.69 4.66 -16.71
N LEU A 89 -15.33 3.66 -15.91
CA LEU A 89 -15.92 3.39 -14.61
C LEU A 89 -14.92 2.75 -13.66
N PHE A 90 -15.24 2.77 -12.37
CA PHE A 90 -14.46 2.14 -11.33
C PHE A 90 -14.83 0.66 -11.25
N GLN A 91 -13.91 -0.18 -11.72
CA GLN A 91 -14.06 -1.63 -11.71
C GLN A 91 -13.59 -2.20 -10.36
N PRO A 92 -14.34 -3.12 -9.76
CA PRO A 92 -13.95 -3.73 -8.49
C PRO A 92 -12.75 -4.65 -8.67
N ARG A 93 -11.80 -4.57 -7.73
CA ARG A 93 -10.70 -5.51 -7.60
C ARG A 93 -11.14 -6.78 -6.90
N LYS A 94 -10.54 -7.90 -7.27
CA LYS A 94 -10.77 -9.20 -6.65
C LYS A 94 -9.55 -9.61 -5.82
N PHE A 95 -9.55 -9.23 -4.55
CA PHE A 95 -8.52 -9.66 -3.62
C PHE A 95 -8.70 -11.13 -3.26
N GLN A 96 -7.64 -11.93 -3.39
CA GLN A 96 -7.69 -13.37 -3.08
C GLN A 96 -7.08 -13.68 -1.72
N THR A 97 -5.82 -13.30 -1.54
CA THR A 97 -5.02 -13.68 -0.39
C THR A 97 -4.22 -12.50 0.12
N LEU A 98 -4.07 -12.43 1.45
CA LEU A 98 -3.04 -11.64 2.09
C LEU A 98 -2.02 -12.61 2.70
N THR A 99 -0.78 -12.56 2.24
CA THR A 99 0.30 -13.41 2.75
C THR A 99 1.22 -12.58 3.63
N VAL A 100 1.46 -13.05 4.86
CA VAL A 100 2.38 -12.43 5.81
C VAL A 100 3.62 -13.32 5.92
N PHE A 101 4.80 -12.72 5.82
CA PHE A 101 6.08 -13.43 5.86
C PHE A 101 6.85 -13.16 7.16
N ALA A 102 7.45 -14.21 7.71
CA ALA A 102 8.39 -14.09 8.82
C ALA A 102 9.71 -13.49 8.34
N CYS A 103 10.47 -12.96 9.29
CA CYS A 103 11.83 -12.52 9.03
C CYS A 103 12.77 -13.71 8.70
N PRO A 104 13.85 -13.47 7.94
CA PRO A 104 14.80 -14.52 7.59
C PRO A 104 15.33 -15.26 8.82
N GLY A 105 15.17 -16.59 8.84
CA GLY A 105 15.62 -17.44 9.95
C GLY A 105 14.71 -17.44 11.19
N GLU A 106 13.59 -16.73 11.16
CA GLU A 106 12.63 -16.65 12.26
C GLU A 106 11.27 -17.27 11.86
N SER A 107 10.40 -17.46 12.85
CA SER A 107 9.01 -17.87 12.64
C SER A 107 8.06 -16.72 12.93
N LEU A 108 6.89 -16.73 12.30
CA LEU A 108 5.87 -15.70 12.53
C LEU A 108 5.47 -15.67 14.00
N PRO A 109 5.47 -14.48 14.64
CA PRO A 109 4.91 -14.33 15.97
C PRO A 109 3.40 -14.54 15.93
N ALA A 110 2.79 -14.93 17.06
CA ALA A 110 1.34 -14.95 17.16
C ALA A 110 0.77 -13.53 17.05
N PHE A 111 -0.21 -13.33 16.17
CA PHE A 111 -0.80 -12.01 15.93
C PHE A 111 -2.32 -12.09 15.73
N GLN A 112 -2.98 -10.97 15.98
CA GLN A 112 -4.33 -10.72 15.54
C GLN A 112 -4.30 -9.66 14.45
N MET A 113 -5.08 -9.86 13.40
CA MET A 113 -5.25 -8.88 12.33
C MET A 113 -6.72 -8.53 12.17
N ARG A 114 -7.02 -7.24 12.10
CA ARG A 114 -8.36 -6.72 11.79
C ARG A 114 -8.34 -6.21 10.36
N PHE A 115 -9.20 -6.76 9.51
CA PHE A 115 -9.37 -6.24 8.15
C PHE A 115 -10.41 -5.12 8.16
N LEU A 116 -9.94 -3.91 7.88
CA LEU A 116 -10.79 -2.74 7.75
C LEU A 116 -10.96 -2.37 6.27
N LEU A 117 -12.14 -1.85 5.95
CA LEU A 117 -12.40 -1.09 4.74
C LEU A 117 -12.46 0.37 5.14
N ARG A 118 -11.39 1.10 4.85
CA ARG A 118 -11.32 2.53 5.10
C ARG A 118 -11.97 3.26 3.95
N GLU A 119 -12.92 4.13 4.23
CA GLU A 119 -13.56 4.96 3.22
C GLU A 119 -12.52 5.76 2.42
N SER A 120 -12.64 5.77 1.09
CA SER A 120 -11.88 6.73 0.29
C SER A 120 -12.54 8.09 0.46
N ILE A 121 -11.75 9.14 0.68
CA ILE A 121 -12.29 10.50 0.75
C ILE A 121 -11.53 11.40 -0.21
N ASN A 122 -12.20 12.47 -0.65
CA ASN A 122 -11.50 13.55 -1.33
C ASN A 122 -11.06 14.57 -0.29
N VAL A 123 -9.80 14.49 0.13
CA VAL A 123 -9.22 15.35 1.19
C VAL A 123 -9.34 16.84 0.86
N ASP A 124 -9.32 17.21 -0.43
CA ASP A 124 -9.46 18.62 -0.86
C ASP A 124 -10.89 19.14 -0.71
N LYS A 125 -11.89 18.25 -0.69
CA LYS A 125 -13.32 18.61 -0.61
C LYS A 125 -13.94 18.34 0.75
N GLU A 126 -13.37 17.41 1.52
CA GLU A 126 -13.95 16.90 2.76
C GLU A 126 -13.03 17.17 3.95
N LEU A 127 -13.47 17.99 4.90
CA LEU A 127 -12.74 18.33 6.13
C LEU A 127 -13.09 17.37 7.29
N ARG A 128 -13.06 16.06 7.03
CA ARG A 128 -13.34 15.03 8.03
C ARG A 128 -12.40 13.85 7.88
N MET A 129 -12.33 13.02 8.91
CA MET A 129 -11.63 11.74 8.84
C MET A 129 -12.44 10.72 8.02
N PRO A 130 -11.76 9.82 7.29
CA PRO A 130 -12.38 8.63 6.71
C PRO A 130 -13.05 7.79 7.79
N LYS A 131 -14.14 7.10 7.42
CA LYS A 131 -14.75 6.09 8.29
C LYS A 131 -14.15 4.71 8.00
N ASP A 132 -13.96 3.92 9.04
CA ASP A 132 -13.47 2.55 8.93
C ASP A 132 -14.59 1.54 9.20
N GLU A 133 -14.72 0.56 8.31
CA GLU A 133 -15.66 -0.55 8.46
C GLU A 133 -14.89 -1.85 8.76
N LEU A 134 -15.10 -2.43 9.93
CA LEU A 134 -14.52 -3.73 10.28
C LEU A 134 -15.20 -4.83 9.49
N THR A 135 -14.45 -5.54 8.66
CA THR A 135 -14.99 -6.65 7.88
C THR A 135 -14.87 -7.97 8.62
N PHE A 136 -13.66 -8.34 9.04
CA PHE A 136 -13.43 -9.54 9.84
C PHE A 136 -12.12 -9.46 10.61
N VAL A 137 -11.98 -10.36 11.59
CA VAL A 137 -10.77 -10.52 12.40
C VAL A 137 -10.15 -11.89 12.11
N TYR A 138 -8.84 -11.90 11.86
CA TYR A 138 -8.03 -13.10 11.73
C TYR A 138 -7.11 -13.25 12.93
N ARG A 139 -6.93 -14.47 13.42
CA ARG A 139 -6.02 -14.78 14.53
C ARG A 139 -5.07 -15.87 14.10
N PHE A 140 -3.78 -15.60 14.24
CA PHE A 140 -2.71 -16.53 13.96
C PHE A 140 -2.07 -16.97 15.27
N GLU A 141 -2.11 -18.28 15.54
CA GLU A 141 -1.55 -18.88 16.77
C GLU A 141 -0.64 -20.09 16.48
N GLU A 142 -0.44 -20.43 15.21
CA GLU A 142 0.45 -21.53 14.84
C GLU A 142 1.91 -21.18 15.13
N LYS A 143 2.71 -22.20 15.45
CA LYS A 143 4.15 -22.05 15.74
C LYS A 143 4.97 -22.58 14.58
N ASN A 144 6.21 -22.07 14.44
CA ASN A 144 7.21 -22.53 13.46
C ASN A 144 6.82 -22.35 11.99
N GLN A 145 5.84 -21.48 11.68
CA GLN A 145 5.53 -21.12 10.30
C GLN A 145 6.37 -19.93 9.86
N SER A 146 6.97 -20.01 8.68
CA SER A 146 7.69 -18.90 8.05
C SER A 146 6.78 -17.97 7.24
N LYS A 147 5.55 -18.39 6.96
CA LYS A 147 4.53 -17.58 6.29
C LYS A 147 3.13 -18.05 6.61
N VAL A 148 2.15 -17.19 6.44
CA VAL A 148 0.72 -17.54 6.49
C VAL A 148 -0.02 -16.83 5.37
N SER A 149 -0.87 -17.55 4.66
CA SER A 149 -1.72 -17.00 3.58
C SER A 149 -3.17 -16.99 4.03
N ILE A 150 -3.77 -15.81 4.00
CA ILE A 150 -5.08 -15.55 4.59
C ILE A 150 -6.06 -15.29 3.46
N LEU A 151 -7.06 -16.16 3.33
CA LEU A 151 -8.09 -16.03 2.31
C LEU A 151 -8.98 -14.82 2.60
N LEU A 152 -9.13 -13.97 1.59
CA LEU A 152 -9.92 -12.73 1.64
C LEU A 152 -11.35 -12.92 1.13
N SER A 153 -11.83 -14.16 1.03
CA SER A 153 -13.19 -14.49 0.58
C SER A 153 -14.30 -13.95 1.47
N LYS A 154 -13.98 -13.52 2.70
CA LYS A 154 -14.89 -12.86 3.64
C LYS A 154 -15.09 -11.36 3.36
N LEU A 155 -14.30 -10.77 2.45
CA LEU A 155 -14.51 -9.38 2.04
C LEU A 155 -15.87 -9.24 1.32
N PRO A 156 -16.55 -8.09 1.44
CA PRO A 156 -17.76 -7.84 0.68
C PRO A 156 -17.46 -7.87 -0.82
N LYS A 157 -18.46 -8.27 -1.59
CA LYS A 157 -18.38 -8.20 -3.06
C LYS A 157 -18.62 -6.76 -3.48
N PHE A 158 -17.55 -6.09 -3.90
CA PHE A 158 -17.61 -4.75 -4.46
C PHE A 158 -18.37 -4.75 -5.79
N GLN A 159 -19.14 -3.69 -6.02
CA GLN A 159 -19.90 -3.49 -7.27
C GLN A 159 -19.12 -2.56 -8.20
N LYS A 160 -19.64 -2.33 -9.41
CA LYS A 160 -19.08 -1.30 -10.30
C LYS A 160 -19.56 0.06 -9.84
N GLU A 161 -18.68 1.05 -9.87
CA GLU A 161 -18.99 2.40 -9.41
C GLU A 161 -18.68 3.44 -10.48
N THR A 162 -19.43 4.55 -10.48
CA THR A 162 -19.20 5.68 -11.40
C THR A 162 -18.63 6.90 -10.71
N ASN A 163 -18.88 7.07 -9.40
CA ASN A 163 -18.54 8.27 -8.66
C ASN A 163 -17.43 7.97 -7.66
N TYR A 164 -16.31 8.69 -7.77
CA TYR A 164 -15.31 8.71 -6.71
C TYR A 164 -15.67 9.81 -5.68
N PRO A 165 -15.63 9.53 -4.36
CA PRO A 165 -15.14 8.30 -3.73
C PRO A 165 -16.22 7.32 -3.23
N GLU A 166 -17.48 7.51 -3.61
CA GLU A 166 -18.64 6.76 -3.08
C GLU A 166 -18.46 5.23 -3.23
N ASN A 167 -18.63 4.47 -2.14
CA ASN A 167 -18.46 3.01 -2.06
C ASN A 167 -17.08 2.48 -2.51
N ILE A 168 -16.08 3.34 -2.61
CA ILE A 168 -14.69 2.95 -2.87
C ILE A 168 -13.94 2.98 -1.54
N TYR A 169 -13.26 1.89 -1.22
CA TYR A 169 -12.59 1.69 0.06
C TYR A 169 -11.11 1.43 -0.16
N ILE A 170 -10.28 1.73 0.83
CA ILE A 170 -8.89 1.31 0.93
C ILE A 170 -8.87 0.08 1.83
N LEU A 171 -8.29 -1.02 1.33
CA LEU A 171 -8.11 -2.23 2.13
C LEU A 171 -6.99 -1.99 3.15
N THR A 172 -7.34 -2.06 4.43
CA THR A 172 -6.45 -1.67 5.54
C THR A 172 -6.41 -2.74 6.62
N PRO A 173 -5.47 -3.71 6.55
CA PRO A 173 -5.17 -4.59 7.66
C PRO A 173 -4.48 -3.85 8.82
N GLU A 174 -5.07 -3.92 10.01
CA GLU A 174 -4.42 -3.57 11.29
C GLU A 174 -3.84 -4.82 11.95
N PHE A 175 -2.60 -4.75 12.42
CA PHE A 175 -1.91 -5.85 13.07
C PHE A 175 -1.70 -5.56 14.56
N LYS A 176 -1.90 -6.58 15.40
CA LYS A 176 -1.54 -6.58 16.82
C LYS A 176 -0.78 -7.87 17.14
N LEU A 177 0.51 -7.75 17.45
CA LEU A 177 1.31 -8.89 17.88
C LEU A 177 1.00 -9.18 19.35
N LYS A 178 0.78 -10.45 19.69
CA LYS A 178 0.50 -10.87 21.07
C LYS A 178 1.75 -10.78 21.95
N SER A 179 2.93 -11.00 21.37
CA SER A 179 4.21 -10.90 22.05
C SER A 179 4.69 -9.44 22.11
N GLN A 180 5.55 -9.14 23.10
CA GLN A 180 6.20 -7.84 23.23
C GLN A 180 7.21 -7.58 22.11
N GLU A 181 7.85 -8.65 21.64
CA GLU A 181 8.78 -8.66 20.52
C GLU A 181 8.22 -9.48 19.36
N GLY A 182 8.67 -9.21 18.15
CA GLY A 182 8.29 -9.97 16.97
C GLY A 182 8.80 -9.32 15.70
N CYS A 183 8.84 -10.10 14.63
CA CYS A 183 9.42 -9.66 13.37
C CYS A 183 8.55 -10.10 12.19
N ILE A 184 8.32 -9.17 11.26
CA ILE A 184 7.63 -9.41 10.00
C ILE A 184 8.51 -8.81 8.90
N SER A 185 8.71 -9.53 7.80
CA SER A 185 9.50 -9.06 6.66
C SER A 185 8.63 -8.37 5.62
N GLU A 186 7.54 -9.02 5.23
CA GLU A 186 6.72 -8.58 4.09
C GLU A 186 5.24 -8.95 4.30
N VAL A 187 4.35 -8.14 3.75
CA VAL A 187 2.92 -8.36 3.65
C VAL A 187 2.48 -8.22 2.19
N GLU A 188 2.18 -9.35 1.56
CA GLU A 188 1.87 -9.42 0.13
C GLU A 188 0.36 -9.57 -0.09
N LEU A 189 -0.21 -8.71 -0.95
CA LEU A 189 -1.62 -8.78 -1.36
C LEU A 189 -1.74 -9.32 -2.79
N GLU A 190 -2.38 -10.47 -2.91
CA GLU A 190 -2.67 -11.12 -4.19
C GLU A 190 -4.06 -10.74 -4.72
N GLU A 191 -4.12 -10.37 -6.01
CA GLU A 191 -5.36 -10.01 -6.71
C GLU A 191 -5.50 -10.80 -8.02
N VAL A 192 -6.74 -11.13 -8.42
CA VAL A 192 -7.03 -11.59 -9.78
C VAL A 192 -7.38 -10.40 -10.65
N LEU A 193 -6.65 -10.27 -11.76
CA LEU A 193 -6.97 -9.34 -12.85
C LEU A 193 -8.07 -9.91 -13.74
#